data_AF-A0AA38EYX1-F1
#
_entry.id   AF-A0AA38EYX1-F1
#
_cell.length_a   1.000
_cell.length_b   1.000
_cell.length_c   1.000
_cell.angle_alpha   90.00
_cell.angle_beta   90.00
_cell.angle_gamma   90.00
#
_symmetry.space_group_name_H-M   'P 1'
#
loop_
_entity.id
_entity.type
_entity.pdbx_description
1 polymer ?
#
loop_
_entity_poly.entity_id
_entity_poly.type
_entity_poly.pdbx_seq_one_letter_code
_entity_poly.pdbx_strand_id
1 'polypeptide(L)'
;MVAVSPADAAASTNTWSQIAIRMVVQASRSEGYAKFATLTETDQEDLKAARLSLGTLGAISEITFALEQMFKSSVSASVRDDYDLENEADRFLKGVEFRHINWIPSHGKALFFTSYHVPVDAPGNGFKACLGSPARVADIETRASQEETNKAKEDVDAMCNALEEATIAAVDNGSGFFNDQNIFKGYPVVGFNHRMQTSGGCEGTHPGHEYNPEICTPTQILDKIEIACSSDCRLHTNLYFDVELRLPLSQIWEVINDLKKLRSFDPVKFC
;
A
#
# COMPACT_ATOMS: atom_id res chain seq x y z
N MET A 1 -5.52 3.45 11.59
CA MET A 1 -6.15 2.46 10.69
C MET A 1 -5.50 1.12 10.92
N VAL A 2 -6.27 0.06 11.22
CA VAL A 2 -5.69 -1.29 11.35
C VAL A 2 -5.89 -2.01 10.02
N ALA A 3 -4.79 -2.23 9.30
CA ALA A 3 -4.79 -3.04 8.09
C ALA A 3 -4.68 -4.51 8.50
N VAL A 4 -5.73 -5.28 8.22
CA VAL A 4 -5.69 -6.72 8.41
C VAL A 4 -5.56 -7.39 7.05
N SER A 5 -4.35 -7.89 6.79
CA SER A 5 -4.03 -8.67 5.61
C SER A 5 -3.38 -9.98 6.08
N PRO A 6 -3.76 -11.13 5.51
CA PRO A 6 -3.00 -12.34 5.75
C PRO A 6 -1.59 -12.14 5.20
N ALA A 7 -0.58 -12.32 6.04
CA ALA A 7 0.81 -12.31 5.62
C ALA A 7 1.11 -13.45 4.63
N ASP A 8 0.35 -14.55 4.71
CA ASP A 8 0.62 -15.78 3.94
C ASP A 8 -0.67 -16.57 3.65
N ALA A 9 -1.56 -16.03 2.83
CA ALA A 9 -2.69 -16.81 2.32
C ALA A 9 -2.68 -16.87 0.80
N ALA A 10 -1.52 -17.24 0.25
CA ALA A 10 -1.43 -17.93 -1.03
C ALA A 10 -1.45 -19.44 -0.74
N ALA A 11 -2.65 -20.02 -0.66
CA ALA A 11 -2.82 -21.47 -0.64
C ALA A 11 -3.04 -21.98 -2.07
N SER A 12 -1.98 -21.95 -2.88
CA SER A 12 -1.61 -23.05 -3.79
C SER A 12 -0.30 -22.69 -4.46
N THR A 13 0.76 -23.43 -4.12
CA THR A 13 2.17 -23.30 -4.54
C THR A 13 2.99 -22.26 -3.73
N ASN A 14 3.86 -22.78 -2.86
CA ASN A 14 4.96 -22.07 -2.21
C ASN A 14 6.05 -21.70 -3.23
N THR A 15 5.69 -21.10 -4.36
CA THR A 15 6.63 -20.68 -5.40
C THR A 15 6.71 -19.16 -5.36
N TRP A 16 7.72 -18.69 -4.64
CA TRP A 16 8.17 -17.30 -4.74
C TRP A 16 8.42 -16.97 -6.21
N SER A 17 7.93 -15.83 -6.68
CA SER A 17 8.08 -15.43 -8.10
C SER A 17 9.53 -15.17 -8.51
N GLN A 18 10.45 -14.99 -7.57
CA GLN A 18 11.87 -14.76 -7.84
C GLN A 18 12.59 -16.11 -7.99
N ILE A 19 12.97 -16.49 -9.21
CA ILE A 19 13.61 -17.79 -9.47
C ILE A 19 15.14 -17.73 -9.46
N ALA A 20 15.73 -16.53 -9.55
CA ALA A 20 17.16 -16.33 -9.35
C ALA A 20 17.48 -14.92 -8.84
N ILE A 21 18.58 -14.79 -8.09
CA ILE A 21 19.14 -13.52 -7.60
C ILE A 21 20.64 -13.53 -7.86
N ARG A 22 21.16 -12.46 -8.46
CA ARG A 22 22.60 -12.24 -8.63
C ARG A 22 23.06 -11.09 -7.74
N MET A 23 24.01 -11.35 -6.87
CA MET A 23 24.48 -10.40 -5.85
C MET A 23 25.98 -10.13 -5.98
N VAL A 24 26.39 -8.93 -5.62
CA VAL A 24 27.79 -8.58 -5.36
C VAL A 24 28.08 -8.87 -3.88
N VAL A 25 28.99 -9.80 -3.64
CA VAL A 25 29.38 -10.24 -2.30
C VAL A 25 30.86 -9.97 -2.05
N GLN A 26 31.25 -9.88 -0.78
CA GLN A 26 32.65 -9.73 -0.40
C GLN A 26 33.46 -10.95 -0.82
N ALA A 27 34.68 -10.71 -1.29
CA ALA A 27 35.62 -11.75 -1.70
C ALA A 27 37.04 -11.46 -1.18
N SER A 28 37.91 -12.46 -1.24
CA SER A 28 39.31 -12.27 -0.87
C SER A 28 40.04 -11.30 -1.82
N ARG A 29 41.22 -10.80 -1.41
CA ARG A 29 42.07 -9.97 -2.28
C ARG A 29 42.45 -10.68 -3.58
N SER A 30 42.73 -11.98 -3.52
CA SER A 30 43.07 -12.79 -4.70
C SER A 30 41.90 -12.92 -5.68
N GLU A 31 40.68 -12.67 -5.23
CA GLU A 31 39.45 -12.65 -6.04
C GLU A 31 39.01 -11.22 -6.41
N GLY A 32 39.80 -10.19 -6.09
CA GLY A 32 39.47 -8.80 -6.44
C GLY A 32 38.55 -8.07 -5.46
N TYR A 33 38.48 -8.52 -4.19
CA TYR A 33 37.71 -7.93 -3.07
C TYR A 33 36.19 -8.06 -3.15
N ALA A 34 35.63 -8.24 -4.35
CA ALA A 34 34.21 -8.53 -4.55
C ALA A 34 34.02 -9.49 -5.71
N LYS A 35 32.96 -10.29 -5.64
CA LYS A 35 32.58 -11.20 -6.72
C LYS A 35 31.07 -11.28 -6.85
N PHE A 36 30.62 -11.84 -7.97
CA PHE A 36 29.21 -12.15 -8.17
C PHE A 36 28.89 -13.54 -7.60
N ALA A 37 27.81 -13.62 -6.83
CA ALA A 37 27.15 -14.86 -6.44
C ALA A 37 25.81 -14.93 -7.17
N THR A 38 25.54 -16.04 -7.85
CA THR A 38 24.23 -16.28 -8.50
C THR A 38 23.56 -17.41 -7.74
N LEU A 39 22.38 -17.12 -7.21
CA LEU A 39 21.55 -18.06 -6.46
C LEU A 39 20.32 -18.38 -7.31
N THR A 40 20.04 -19.66 -7.48
CA THR A 40 18.90 -20.16 -8.27
C THR A 40 18.02 -21.07 -7.42
N GLU A 41 16.97 -21.65 -8.01
CA GLU A 41 16.10 -22.60 -7.31
C GLU A 41 16.83 -23.86 -6.80
N THR A 42 18.03 -24.16 -7.29
CA THR A 42 18.88 -25.22 -6.73
C THR A 42 19.49 -24.85 -5.38
N ASP A 43 19.59 -23.55 -5.08
CA ASP A 43 20.25 -22.99 -3.89
C ASP A 43 19.20 -22.52 -2.87
N GLN A 44 18.20 -23.36 -2.58
CA GLN A 44 16.95 -22.92 -1.92
C GLN A 44 17.13 -22.12 -0.62
N GLU A 45 18.02 -22.56 0.28
CA GLU A 45 18.22 -21.89 1.56
C GLU A 45 18.97 -20.56 1.41
N ASP A 46 20.02 -20.52 0.58
CA ASP A 46 20.76 -19.30 0.29
C ASP A 46 19.88 -18.28 -0.46
N LEU A 47 19.06 -18.76 -1.40
CA LEU A 47 18.11 -17.92 -2.12
C LEU A 47 17.06 -17.34 -1.16
N LYS A 48 16.53 -18.11 -0.21
CA LYS A 48 15.63 -17.59 0.84
C LYS A 48 16.34 -16.53 1.72
N ALA A 49 17.57 -16.80 2.13
CA ALA A 49 18.35 -15.87 2.95
C ALA A 49 18.60 -14.55 2.19
N ALA A 50 18.97 -14.63 0.90
CA ALA A 50 19.16 -13.47 0.05
C ALA A 50 17.89 -12.60 -0.06
N ARG A 51 16.71 -13.22 -0.26
CA ARG A 51 15.41 -12.54 -0.33
C ARG A 51 15.07 -11.74 0.93
N LEU A 52 15.43 -12.26 2.10
CA LEU A 52 15.14 -11.66 3.41
C LEU A 52 16.30 -10.85 3.98
N SER A 53 17.42 -10.78 3.27
CA SER A 53 18.67 -10.22 3.81
C SER A 53 18.63 -8.73 4.11
N LEU A 54 17.67 -8.00 3.53
CA LEU A 54 17.63 -6.53 3.58
C LEU A 54 18.98 -5.88 3.19
N GLY A 55 19.72 -6.54 2.29
CA GLY A 55 21.03 -6.07 1.80
C GLY A 55 22.25 -6.50 2.64
N THR A 56 22.05 -7.25 3.73
CA THR A 56 23.17 -7.65 4.62
C THR A 56 24.09 -8.72 4.03
N LEU A 57 23.59 -9.54 3.10
CA LEU A 57 24.37 -10.61 2.45
C LEU A 57 25.13 -10.15 1.21
N GLY A 58 24.90 -8.90 0.77
CA GLY A 58 25.50 -8.33 -0.44
C GLY A 58 24.51 -7.41 -1.17
N ALA A 59 25.00 -6.71 -2.18
CA ALA A 59 24.18 -5.83 -3.01
C ALA A 59 23.55 -6.65 -4.15
N ILE A 60 22.22 -6.63 -4.27
CA ILE A 60 21.53 -7.27 -5.39
C ILE A 60 21.82 -6.48 -6.67
N SER A 61 22.27 -7.17 -7.72
CA SER A 61 22.58 -6.59 -9.03
C SER A 61 21.57 -6.98 -10.11
N GLU A 62 20.96 -8.16 -9.98
CA GLU A 62 19.98 -8.68 -10.92
C GLU A 62 19.02 -9.61 -10.19
N ILE A 63 17.75 -9.59 -10.60
CA ILE A 63 16.72 -10.52 -10.13
C ILE A 63 16.01 -11.09 -11.35
N THR A 64 15.83 -12.41 -11.38
CA THR A 64 15.01 -13.08 -12.40
C THR A 64 13.67 -13.48 -11.78
N PHE A 65 12.58 -13.09 -12.43
CA PHE A 65 11.22 -13.43 -12.02
C PHE A 65 10.59 -14.45 -12.96
N ALA A 66 9.87 -15.42 -12.41
CA ALA A 66 8.84 -16.16 -13.12
C ALA A 66 7.66 -15.23 -13.41
N LEU A 67 7.16 -15.28 -14.64
CA LEU A 67 6.03 -14.47 -15.08
C LEU A 67 4.77 -15.33 -15.18
N GLU A 68 3.64 -14.75 -14.79
CA GLU A 68 2.32 -15.31 -15.01
C GLU A 68 1.70 -14.76 -16.29
N GLN A 69 0.72 -15.47 -16.83
CA GLN A 69 -0.03 -15.01 -18.00
C GLN A 69 -0.82 -13.74 -17.66
N MET A 70 -0.86 -12.78 -18.58
CA MET A 70 -1.61 -11.54 -18.41
C MET A 70 -3.11 -11.81 -18.17
N PHE A 71 -3.67 -11.16 -17.14
CA PHE A 71 -5.08 -11.24 -16.78
C PHE A 71 -5.64 -9.86 -16.44
N LYS A 72 -6.97 -9.80 -16.24
CA LYS A 72 -7.65 -8.63 -15.68
C LYS A 72 -8.06 -8.88 -14.23
N SER A 73 -8.06 -7.84 -13.42
CA SER A 73 -8.50 -7.89 -12.03
C SER A 73 -9.88 -7.24 -11.92
N SER A 74 -10.79 -7.88 -11.19
CA SER A 74 -12.09 -7.33 -10.81
C SER A 74 -12.04 -6.91 -9.35
N VAL A 75 -12.00 -5.60 -9.10
CA VAL A 75 -11.83 -5.01 -7.78
C VAL A 75 -13.16 -4.49 -7.25
N SER A 76 -13.48 -4.78 -6.00
CA SER A 76 -14.63 -4.25 -5.29
C SER A 76 -14.25 -3.82 -3.88
N ALA A 77 -14.83 -2.72 -3.40
CA ALA A 77 -14.77 -2.31 -2.01
C ALA A 77 -16.17 -2.05 -1.44
N SER A 78 -16.34 -2.28 -0.14
CA SER A 78 -17.60 -1.98 0.57
C SER A 78 -17.31 -1.55 2.00
N VAL A 79 -18.01 -0.52 2.47
CA VAL A 79 -18.05 -0.14 3.90
C VAL A 79 -19.13 -0.97 4.61
N ARG A 80 -18.81 -1.51 5.78
CA ARG A 80 -19.75 -2.27 6.63
C ARG A 80 -19.63 -1.83 8.08
N ASP A 81 -20.68 -2.05 8.84
CA ASP A 81 -20.59 -1.98 10.30
C ASP A 81 -19.74 -3.12 10.85
N ASP A 82 -19.02 -2.85 11.93
CA ASP A 82 -18.08 -3.81 12.51
C ASP A 82 -18.71 -4.75 13.55
N TYR A 83 -20.03 -4.77 13.72
CA TYR A 83 -20.71 -5.51 14.80
C TYR A 83 -20.31 -6.98 14.91
N ASP A 84 -20.11 -7.67 13.77
CA ASP A 84 -19.73 -9.10 13.70
C ASP A 84 -18.30 -9.32 13.15
N LEU A 85 -17.45 -8.27 13.15
CA LEU A 85 -16.15 -8.29 12.48
C LEU A 85 -15.24 -9.44 12.93
N GLU A 86 -15.27 -9.84 14.21
CA GLU A 86 -14.50 -10.96 14.74
C GLU A 86 -14.84 -12.29 14.04
N ASN A 87 -16.11 -12.49 13.67
CA ASN A 87 -16.60 -13.71 13.02
C ASN A 87 -16.55 -13.60 11.49
N GLU A 88 -16.67 -12.38 10.94
CA GLU A 88 -16.57 -12.14 9.49
C GLU A 88 -15.13 -12.11 9.00
N ALA A 89 -14.19 -11.53 9.76
CA ALA A 89 -12.84 -11.29 9.30
C ALA A 89 -12.12 -12.59 8.94
N ASP A 90 -12.20 -13.63 9.78
CA ASP A 90 -11.57 -14.92 9.47
C ASP A 90 -12.15 -15.56 8.20
N ARG A 91 -13.49 -15.54 8.04
CA ARG A 91 -14.17 -16.09 6.85
C ARG A 91 -13.83 -15.32 5.59
N PHE A 92 -13.91 -13.99 5.65
CA PHE A 92 -13.62 -13.10 4.53
C PHE A 92 -12.17 -13.22 4.10
N LEU A 93 -11.26 -13.16 5.08
CA LEU A 93 -9.86 -13.35 4.81
C LEU A 93 -9.66 -14.77 4.29
N LYS A 94 -10.20 -15.87 4.79
CA LYS A 94 -9.92 -17.17 4.13
C LYS A 94 -10.54 -17.36 2.73
N GLY A 95 -11.57 -16.60 2.36
CA GLY A 95 -12.42 -16.88 1.19
C GLY A 95 -12.01 -16.24 -0.14
N VAL A 96 -11.11 -15.27 -0.16
CA VAL A 96 -10.75 -14.51 -1.38
C VAL A 96 -9.23 -14.55 -1.59
N GLU A 97 -8.75 -14.45 -2.82
CA GLU A 97 -7.31 -14.49 -3.11
C GLU A 97 -6.61 -13.17 -2.72
N PHE A 98 -7.06 -12.04 -3.26
CA PHE A 98 -6.54 -10.72 -2.88
C PHE A 98 -7.60 -9.96 -2.09
N ARG A 99 -7.32 -9.71 -0.82
CA ARG A 99 -8.23 -9.01 0.08
C ARG A 99 -7.48 -8.38 1.23
N HIS A 100 -8.08 -7.35 1.79
CA HIS A 100 -7.71 -6.81 3.08
C HIS A 100 -8.94 -6.15 3.71
N ILE A 101 -8.85 -5.93 5.02
CA ILE A 101 -9.83 -5.14 5.76
C ILE A 101 -9.11 -3.91 6.30
N ASN A 102 -9.62 -2.72 5.99
CA ASN A 102 -9.23 -1.49 6.68
C ASN A 102 -10.25 -1.22 7.78
N TRP A 103 -9.87 -1.42 9.02
CA TRP A 103 -10.76 -1.23 10.17
C TRP A 103 -10.58 0.17 10.76
N ILE A 104 -11.71 0.84 11.02
CA ILE A 104 -11.84 2.14 11.68
C ILE A 104 -12.63 1.93 12.98
N PRO A 105 -11.95 1.50 14.07
CA PRO A 105 -12.66 1.07 15.28
C PRO A 105 -13.50 2.18 15.89
N SER A 106 -12.96 3.41 15.96
CA SER A 106 -13.63 4.60 16.53
C SER A 106 -15.02 4.87 15.96
N HIS A 107 -15.25 4.51 14.71
CA HIS A 107 -16.51 4.73 13.99
C HIS A 107 -17.34 3.45 13.81
N GLY A 108 -16.85 2.32 14.33
CA GLY A 108 -17.52 1.04 14.17
C GLY A 108 -17.63 0.60 12.71
N LYS A 109 -16.71 1.04 11.85
CA LYS A 109 -16.72 0.74 10.41
C LYS A 109 -15.54 -0.11 9.98
N ALA A 110 -15.79 -1.03 9.07
CA ALA A 110 -14.76 -1.83 8.42
C ALA A 110 -14.95 -1.78 6.89
N LEU A 111 -13.86 -1.49 6.19
CA LEU A 111 -13.81 -1.47 4.74
C LEU A 111 -13.27 -2.80 4.25
N PHE A 112 -14.07 -3.51 3.48
CA PHE A 112 -13.71 -4.78 2.88
C PHE A 112 -13.28 -4.55 1.45
N PHE A 113 -12.05 -4.94 1.12
CA PHE A 113 -11.51 -4.86 -0.22
C PHE A 113 -11.31 -6.26 -0.80
N THR A 114 -11.75 -6.48 -2.04
CA THR A 114 -11.55 -7.73 -2.76
C THR A 114 -11.04 -7.48 -4.17
N SER A 115 -10.20 -8.39 -4.66
CA SER A 115 -9.75 -8.44 -6.04
C SER A 115 -9.71 -9.89 -6.53
N TYR A 116 -10.32 -10.12 -7.69
CA TYR A 116 -10.38 -11.44 -8.32
C TYR A 116 -9.67 -11.43 -9.68
N HIS A 117 -9.00 -12.53 -10.00
CA HIS A 117 -8.60 -12.87 -11.36
C HIS A 117 -9.84 -13.02 -12.26
N VAL A 118 -9.86 -12.32 -13.38
CA VAL A 118 -10.84 -12.52 -14.45
C VAL A 118 -10.14 -12.66 -15.81
N PRO A 119 -10.76 -13.35 -16.78
CA PRO A 119 -10.20 -13.53 -18.11
C PRO A 119 -9.78 -12.20 -18.77
N VAL A 120 -8.75 -12.26 -19.61
CA VAL A 120 -8.18 -11.07 -20.27
C VAL A 120 -9.19 -10.36 -21.19
N ASP A 121 -10.17 -11.09 -21.72
CA ASP A 121 -11.24 -10.60 -22.57
C ASP A 121 -12.48 -10.09 -21.78
N ALA A 122 -12.47 -10.19 -20.45
CA ALA A 122 -13.52 -9.62 -19.62
C ALA A 122 -13.69 -8.10 -19.92
N PRO A 123 -14.93 -7.60 -20.03
CA PRO A 123 -15.17 -6.20 -20.36
C PRO A 123 -14.68 -5.28 -19.23
N GLY A 124 -14.17 -4.11 -19.60
CA GLY A 124 -13.64 -3.12 -18.66
C GLY A 124 -12.22 -2.68 -19.00
N ASN A 125 -11.93 -1.41 -18.76
CA ASN A 125 -10.61 -0.80 -18.97
C ASN A 125 -10.17 0.00 -17.75
N GLY A 126 -10.56 -0.48 -16.57
CA GLY A 126 -10.29 0.18 -15.32
C GLY A 126 -8.81 0.26 -15.00
N PHE A 127 -8.47 1.18 -14.11
CA PHE A 127 -7.11 1.39 -13.63
C PHE A 127 -7.14 2.03 -12.25
N LYS A 128 -6.01 1.96 -11.54
CA LYS A 128 -5.77 2.64 -10.28
C LYS A 128 -4.94 3.89 -10.52
N ALA A 129 -5.39 5.04 -10.04
CA ALA A 129 -4.59 6.27 -10.01
C ALA A 129 -4.02 6.52 -8.60
N CYS A 130 -2.98 7.33 -8.53
CA CYS A 130 -2.49 7.86 -7.25
C CYS A 130 -3.45 8.97 -6.80
N LEU A 131 -4.35 8.66 -5.86
CA LEU A 131 -5.29 9.66 -5.36
C LEU A 131 -4.54 10.75 -4.59
N GLY A 132 -4.90 12.00 -4.86
CA GLY A 132 -4.33 13.15 -4.17
C GLY A 132 -2.87 13.42 -4.54
N SER A 133 -2.33 12.81 -5.60
CA SER A 133 -0.96 13.06 -6.05
C SER A 133 -0.77 12.79 -7.57
N PRO A 134 -0.11 13.70 -8.30
CA PRO A 134 0.39 14.97 -7.79
C PRO A 134 -0.77 15.97 -7.53
N ALA A 135 -0.63 16.81 -6.52
CA ALA A 135 -1.64 17.78 -6.07
C ALA A 135 -1.04 19.18 -5.99
N ARG A 136 -1.87 20.22 -5.88
CA ARG A 136 -1.33 21.58 -5.79
C ARG A 136 -0.52 21.76 -4.52
N VAL A 137 0.63 22.45 -4.61
CA VAL A 137 1.49 22.77 -3.46
C VAL A 137 0.70 23.46 -2.36
N ALA A 138 -0.10 24.48 -2.71
CA ALA A 138 -0.95 25.18 -1.76
C ALA A 138 -1.97 24.24 -1.06
N ASP A 139 -2.52 23.25 -1.77
CA ASP A 139 -3.45 22.28 -1.20
C ASP A 139 -2.74 21.26 -0.29
N ILE A 140 -1.47 20.93 -0.57
CA ILE A 140 -0.62 20.09 0.27
C ILE A 140 -0.30 20.84 1.57
N GLU A 141 0.22 22.07 1.47
CA GLU A 141 0.61 22.90 2.61
C GLU A 141 -0.59 23.28 3.50
N THR A 142 -1.75 23.52 2.89
CA THR A 142 -3.00 23.79 3.63
C THR A 142 -3.41 22.57 4.45
N ARG A 143 -3.34 21.37 3.89
CA ARG A 143 -3.65 20.12 4.60
C ARG A 143 -2.68 19.88 5.76
N ALA A 144 -1.39 20.11 5.54
CA ALA A 144 -0.38 20.00 6.60
C ALA A 144 -0.62 21.00 7.74
N SER A 145 -0.91 22.26 7.40
CA SER A 145 -1.19 23.31 8.39
C SER A 145 -2.45 23.02 9.20
N GLN A 146 -3.49 22.46 8.57
CA GLN A 146 -4.72 22.08 9.26
C GLN A 146 -4.48 20.91 10.23
N GLU A 147 -3.73 19.90 9.81
CA GLU A 147 -3.38 18.76 10.65
C GLU A 147 -2.54 19.21 11.87
N GLU A 148 -1.54 20.06 11.67
CA GLU A 148 -0.74 20.64 12.76
C GLU A 148 -1.59 21.47 13.72
N THR A 149 -2.53 22.26 13.19
CA THR A 149 -3.46 23.04 14.02
C THR A 149 -4.33 22.14 14.87
N ASN A 150 -4.85 21.04 14.31
CA ASN A 150 -5.66 20.08 15.06
C ASN A 150 -4.82 19.36 16.14
N LYS A 151 -3.58 18.97 15.81
CA LYS A 151 -2.63 18.39 16.77
C LYS A 151 -2.28 19.36 17.89
N ALA A 152 -1.98 20.62 17.58
CA ALA A 152 -1.62 21.64 18.57
C ALA A 152 -2.77 21.99 19.53
N LYS A 153 -4.02 21.83 19.08
CA LYS A 153 -5.22 22.01 19.90
C LYS A 153 -5.63 20.73 20.66
N GLU A 154 -4.96 19.61 20.40
CA GLU A 154 -5.41 18.28 20.84
C GLU A 154 -6.89 18.03 20.47
N ASP A 155 -7.31 18.51 19.29
CA ASP A 155 -8.69 18.41 18.81
C ASP A 155 -8.95 17.02 18.22
N VAL A 156 -9.10 16.05 19.13
CA VAL A 156 -9.24 14.64 18.76
C VAL A 156 -10.50 14.41 17.93
N ASP A 157 -11.60 15.10 18.24
CA ASP A 157 -12.86 14.97 17.49
C ASP A 157 -12.72 15.43 16.03
N ALA A 158 -12.04 16.57 15.79
CA ALA A 158 -11.78 17.03 14.42
C ALA A 158 -10.90 16.05 13.64
N MET A 159 -9.91 15.44 14.29
CA MET A 159 -9.04 14.43 13.66
C MET A 159 -9.79 13.12 13.39
N CYS A 160 -10.60 12.65 14.34
CA CYS A 160 -11.46 11.48 14.20
C CYS A 160 -12.40 11.61 12.99
N ASN A 161 -13.17 12.70 12.95
CA ASN A 161 -14.20 12.90 11.93
C ASN A 161 -13.57 13.04 10.54
N ALA A 162 -12.44 13.76 10.43
CA ALA A 162 -11.73 13.89 9.17
C ALA A 162 -11.25 12.53 8.63
N LEU A 163 -10.77 11.63 9.50
CA LEU A 163 -10.35 10.29 9.13
C LEU A 163 -11.54 9.44 8.65
N GLU A 164 -12.67 9.48 9.36
CA GLU A 164 -13.88 8.75 8.95
C GLU A 164 -14.38 9.22 7.60
N GLU A 165 -14.63 10.53 7.47
CA GLU A 165 -15.15 11.13 6.25
C GLU A 165 -14.23 10.82 5.06
N ALA A 166 -12.92 10.99 5.21
CA ALA A 166 -11.97 10.69 4.16
C ALA A 166 -12.00 9.20 3.76
N THR A 167 -12.11 8.29 4.73
CA THR A 167 -12.04 6.85 4.47
C THR A 167 -13.34 6.32 3.85
N ILE A 168 -14.50 6.76 4.34
CA ILE A 168 -15.81 6.39 3.76
C ILE A 168 -15.95 7.01 2.36
N ALA A 169 -15.68 8.31 2.23
CA ALA A 169 -15.76 9.00 0.95
C ALA A 169 -14.76 8.40 -0.07
N ALA A 170 -13.62 7.87 0.37
CA ALA A 170 -12.70 7.19 -0.53
C ALA A 170 -13.37 5.98 -1.21
N VAL A 171 -14.17 5.18 -0.52
CA VAL A 171 -14.87 4.03 -1.14
C VAL A 171 -15.91 4.50 -2.14
N ASP A 172 -16.71 5.50 -1.79
CA ASP A 172 -17.75 6.05 -2.67
C ASP A 172 -17.16 6.71 -3.92
N ASN A 173 -15.93 7.20 -3.84
CA ASN A 173 -15.17 7.77 -4.97
C ASN A 173 -14.23 6.74 -5.63
N GLY A 174 -14.38 5.45 -5.35
CA GLY A 174 -13.66 4.38 -6.04
C GLY A 174 -12.28 4.05 -5.49
N SER A 175 -11.81 4.71 -4.43
CA SER A 175 -10.53 4.44 -3.73
C SER A 175 -9.32 4.42 -4.68
N GLY A 176 -9.37 5.30 -5.68
CA GLY A 176 -8.36 5.44 -6.72
C GLY A 176 -8.59 4.56 -7.93
N PHE A 177 -9.60 3.68 -7.89
CA PHE A 177 -10.01 2.89 -9.03
C PHE A 177 -11.04 3.64 -9.87
N PHE A 178 -10.80 3.67 -11.18
CA PHE A 178 -11.68 4.30 -12.16
C PHE A 178 -12.08 3.28 -13.21
N ASN A 179 -13.32 3.34 -13.71
CA ASN A 179 -13.81 2.40 -14.71
C ASN A 179 -13.35 2.80 -16.12
N ASP A 180 -13.21 4.11 -16.37
CA ASP A 180 -12.71 4.68 -17.62
C ASP A 180 -12.31 6.16 -17.43
N GLN A 181 -11.26 6.64 -18.10
CA GLN A 181 -10.90 8.08 -18.20
C GLN A 181 -11.00 8.91 -16.89
N ASN A 182 -10.51 8.40 -15.75
CA ASN A 182 -10.63 9.03 -14.41
C ASN A 182 -12.08 9.23 -13.91
N ILE A 183 -13.05 8.51 -14.48
CA ILE A 183 -14.45 8.51 -14.04
C ILE A 183 -14.74 7.21 -13.32
N PHE A 184 -15.10 7.32 -12.04
CA PHE A 184 -15.62 6.21 -11.26
C PHE A 184 -17.13 6.09 -11.53
N LYS A 185 -17.56 4.89 -11.91
CA LYS A 185 -18.96 4.55 -12.22
C LYS A 185 -19.54 3.54 -11.22
N GLY A 186 -18.72 3.04 -10.29
CA GLY A 186 -19.10 2.01 -9.33
C GLY A 186 -18.20 0.77 -9.40
N TYR A 187 -18.27 -0.02 -8.33
CA TYR A 187 -17.66 -1.35 -8.27
C TYR A 187 -18.58 -2.43 -8.90
N PRO A 188 -18.02 -3.54 -9.45
CA PRO A 188 -16.59 -3.81 -9.56
C PRO A 188 -15.91 -2.97 -10.64
N VAL A 189 -14.66 -2.57 -10.39
CA VAL A 189 -13.78 -1.99 -11.41
C VAL A 189 -12.96 -3.12 -12.03
N VAL A 190 -13.14 -3.34 -13.33
CA VAL A 190 -12.44 -4.39 -14.09
C VAL A 190 -11.40 -3.76 -15.00
N GLY A 191 -10.14 -4.18 -14.88
CA GLY A 191 -9.02 -3.64 -15.66
C GLY A 191 -7.83 -4.59 -15.72
N PHE A 192 -6.87 -4.31 -16.59
CA PHE A 192 -5.65 -5.14 -16.67
C PHE A 192 -4.86 -5.06 -15.36
N ASN A 193 -4.39 -6.21 -14.85
CA ASN A 193 -3.79 -6.29 -13.51
C ASN A 193 -2.62 -5.30 -13.31
N HIS A 194 -1.77 -5.13 -14.32
CA HIS A 194 -0.65 -4.18 -14.27
C HIS A 194 -1.10 -2.71 -14.08
N ARG A 195 -2.31 -2.34 -14.54
CA ARG A 195 -2.93 -1.02 -14.34
C ARG A 195 -3.73 -0.91 -13.05
N MET A 196 -4.06 -2.05 -12.43
CA MET A 196 -4.86 -2.11 -11.20
C MET A 196 -3.98 -2.20 -9.95
N GLN A 197 -2.81 -2.86 -10.03
CA GLN A 197 -1.90 -3.01 -8.90
C GLN A 197 -1.06 -1.75 -8.64
N THR A 198 -0.75 -1.00 -9.68
CA THR A 198 0.05 0.22 -9.55
C THR A 198 -0.85 1.44 -9.70
N SER A 199 -0.87 2.28 -8.68
CA SER A 199 -1.18 3.69 -8.88
C SER A 199 0.05 4.30 -9.55
N GLY A 200 -0.07 4.82 -10.78
CA GLY A 200 1.08 5.39 -11.50
C GLY A 200 1.94 6.34 -10.66
N GLY A 201 3.17 6.60 -11.10
CA GLY A 201 4.13 7.41 -10.35
C GLY A 201 3.66 8.85 -10.18
N CYS A 202 3.85 9.40 -8.97
CA CYS A 202 3.62 10.82 -8.71
C CYS A 202 4.65 11.71 -9.44
N GLU A 203 5.88 11.22 -9.62
CA GLU A 203 7.00 11.95 -10.24
C GLU A 203 7.08 11.76 -11.79
N GLY A 204 6.01 11.31 -12.43
CA GLY A 204 5.99 10.95 -13.86
C GLY A 204 5.56 12.03 -14.85
N THR A 205 5.35 13.29 -14.43
CA THR A 205 4.66 14.29 -15.27
C THR A 205 5.53 15.26 -16.07
N HIS A 206 6.85 15.06 -16.19
CA HIS A 206 7.64 15.84 -17.16
C HIS A 206 8.63 14.99 -17.98
N PRO A 207 8.51 14.93 -19.32
CA PRO A 207 9.59 14.47 -20.17
C PRO A 207 10.72 15.51 -20.12
N GLY A 208 11.80 15.20 -19.41
CA GLY A 208 13.03 16.01 -19.42
C GLY A 208 13.68 16.33 -18.07
N HIS A 209 13.10 15.93 -16.93
CA HIS A 209 13.70 16.18 -15.62
C HIS A 209 14.20 14.86 -15.02
N GLU A 210 15.52 14.74 -14.91
CA GLU A 210 16.19 13.63 -14.24
C GLU A 210 16.14 13.86 -12.72
N TYR A 211 15.76 12.84 -11.97
CA TYR A 211 15.71 12.87 -10.50
C TYR A 211 17.12 13.08 -9.95
N ASN A 212 17.36 14.20 -9.24
CA ASN A 212 18.63 14.49 -8.58
C ASN A 212 18.42 14.69 -7.06
N PRO A 213 18.88 13.75 -6.22
CA PRO A 213 18.72 13.81 -4.76
C PRO A 213 19.56 14.89 -4.06
N GLU A 214 20.51 15.54 -4.75
CA GLU A 214 21.29 16.66 -4.20
C GLU A 214 20.56 18.02 -4.22
N ILE A 215 19.35 18.08 -4.81
CA ILE A 215 18.57 19.32 -5.00
C ILE A 215 17.50 19.55 -3.89
N CYS A 216 17.50 18.78 -2.80
CA CYS A 216 16.69 19.10 -1.60
C CYS A 216 17.31 20.30 -0.83
N THR A 217 17.38 21.48 -1.45
CA THR A 217 17.60 22.74 -0.73
C THR A 217 16.32 23.57 -0.75
N PRO A 218 15.91 24.22 0.38
CA PRO A 218 14.63 24.94 0.48
C PRO A 218 14.44 26.06 -0.56
N THR A 219 15.52 26.52 -1.19
CA THR A 219 15.54 27.70 -2.06
C THR A 219 15.18 27.43 -3.52
N GLN A 220 14.93 26.18 -3.92
CA GLN A 220 14.50 25.86 -5.28
C GLN A 220 13.35 24.84 -5.28
N ILE A 221 12.14 25.34 -5.06
CA ILE A 221 10.96 24.75 -5.68
C ILE A 221 11.17 24.94 -7.19
N LEU A 222 11.65 23.87 -7.83
CA LEU A 222 11.96 23.84 -9.25
C LEU A 222 10.64 23.89 -10.01
N ASP A 223 10.40 25.08 -10.55
CA ASP A 223 9.39 25.45 -11.53
C ASP A 223 7.99 25.76 -11.01
N LYS A 224 7.41 26.80 -11.62
CA LYS A 224 6.06 27.35 -11.44
C LYS A 224 4.94 26.38 -11.85
N ILE A 225 5.16 25.09 -11.72
CA ILE A 225 4.13 24.07 -11.87
C ILE A 225 3.62 23.89 -10.45
N GLU A 226 2.52 24.55 -10.13
CA GLU A 226 1.88 24.57 -8.80
C GLU A 226 1.52 23.18 -8.27
N ILE A 227 1.95 22.07 -8.87
CA ILE A 227 1.54 20.68 -8.66
C ILE A 227 2.78 19.84 -8.30
N ALA A 228 2.72 19.11 -7.18
CA ALA A 228 3.82 18.33 -6.64
C ALA A 228 3.33 17.06 -5.92
N CYS A 229 4.28 16.21 -5.52
CA CYS A 229 4.02 15.02 -4.74
C CYS A 229 4.00 15.33 -3.25
N SER A 230 3.06 14.74 -2.52
CA SER A 230 3.06 14.84 -1.06
C SER A 230 4.31 14.25 -0.40
N SER A 231 5.07 13.41 -1.12
CA SER A 231 6.36 12.87 -0.69
C SER A 231 7.57 13.75 -1.03
N ASP A 232 7.38 14.91 -1.68
CA ASP A 232 8.50 15.81 -2.03
C ASP A 232 9.13 16.38 -0.75
N CYS A 233 10.43 16.11 -0.56
CA CYS A 233 11.21 16.52 0.62
C CYS A 233 11.18 18.03 0.89
N ARG A 234 10.87 18.86 -0.12
CA ARG A 234 10.94 20.32 -0.05
C ARG A 234 9.66 20.95 0.48
N LEU A 235 8.56 20.21 0.53
CA LEU A 235 7.25 20.75 0.88
C LEU A 235 6.91 20.52 2.35
N HIS A 236 6.17 21.47 2.92
CA HIS A 236 5.50 21.27 4.20
C HIS A 236 4.31 20.34 4.00
N THR A 237 4.50 19.06 4.32
CA THR A 237 3.54 17.98 4.03
C THR A 237 3.18 17.20 5.30
N ASN A 238 2.09 16.44 5.24
CA ASN A 238 1.65 15.60 6.35
C ASN A 238 2.68 14.51 6.64
N LEU A 239 3.03 14.33 7.90
CA LEU A 239 3.85 13.21 8.36
C LEU A 239 2.95 12.07 8.84
N TYR A 240 3.07 10.92 8.19
CA TYR A 240 2.39 9.71 8.59
C TYR A 240 3.33 8.82 9.41
N PHE A 241 2.82 8.25 10.48
CA PHE A 241 3.50 7.23 11.26
C PHE A 241 2.63 5.98 11.31
N ASP A 242 3.18 4.88 10.82
CA ASP A 242 2.50 3.58 10.84
C ASP A 242 3.11 2.70 11.92
N VAL A 243 2.25 2.21 12.82
CA VAL A 243 2.60 1.13 13.76
C VAL A 243 2.01 -0.16 13.23
N GLU A 244 2.86 -1.12 12.90
CA GLU A 244 2.43 -2.43 12.44
C GLU A 244 2.52 -3.46 13.57
N LEU A 245 1.45 -4.22 13.76
CA LEU A 245 1.43 -5.44 14.57
C LEU A 245 1.22 -6.64 13.65
N ARG A 246 2.14 -7.61 13.70
CA ARG A 246 2.02 -8.86 12.93
C ARG A 246 1.52 -9.97 13.84
N LEU A 247 0.36 -10.52 13.49
CA LEU A 247 -0.32 -11.52 14.28
C LEU A 247 -0.75 -12.68 13.38
N PRO A 248 -0.68 -13.94 13.85
CA PRO A 248 -1.22 -15.08 13.12
C PRO A 248 -2.72 -14.91 12.87
N LEU A 249 -3.20 -15.28 11.67
CA LEU A 249 -4.63 -15.22 11.35
C LEU A 249 -5.48 -16.04 12.34
N SER A 250 -4.92 -17.10 12.95
CA SER A 250 -5.60 -17.88 13.99
C SER A 250 -5.96 -17.10 15.26
N GLN A 251 -5.32 -15.94 15.50
CA GLN A 251 -5.57 -15.08 16.67
C GLN A 251 -6.48 -13.89 16.35
N ILE A 252 -6.88 -13.71 15.08
CA ILE A 252 -7.63 -12.53 14.62
C ILE A 252 -8.91 -12.29 15.41
N TRP A 253 -9.61 -13.36 15.76
CA TRP A 253 -10.87 -13.32 16.49
C TRP A 253 -10.68 -12.72 17.89
N GLU A 254 -9.67 -13.19 18.63
CA GLU A 254 -9.38 -12.74 19.99
C GLU A 254 -8.93 -11.27 19.97
N VAL A 255 -8.06 -10.91 19.04
CA VAL A 255 -7.52 -9.56 18.87
C VAL A 255 -8.61 -8.54 18.57
N ILE A 256 -9.52 -8.85 17.63
CA ILE A 256 -10.63 -7.95 17.30
C ILE A 256 -11.56 -7.78 18.52
N ASN A 257 -11.85 -8.86 19.24
CA ASN A 257 -12.67 -8.79 20.45
C ASN A 257 -12.05 -7.93 21.54
N ASP A 258 -10.74 -8.09 21.80
CA ASP A 258 -10.06 -7.30 22.82
C ASP A 258 -9.96 -5.81 22.41
N LEU A 259 -9.69 -5.52 21.14
CA LEU A 259 -9.72 -4.15 20.62
C LEU A 259 -11.12 -3.53 20.69
N LYS A 260 -12.18 -4.30 20.45
CA LYS A 260 -13.57 -3.85 20.64
C LYS A 260 -13.89 -3.54 22.10
N LYS A 261 -13.41 -4.35 23.05
CA LYS A 261 -13.55 -4.07 24.49
C LYS A 261 -12.81 -2.78 24.84
N LEU A 262 -11.56 -2.62 24.40
CA LEU A 262 -10.79 -1.39 24.62
C LEU A 262 -11.50 -0.16 24.05
N ARG A 263 -11.99 -0.26 22.81
CA ARG A 263 -12.82 0.79 22.20
C ARG A 263 -14.04 1.13 23.06
N SER A 264 -14.72 0.14 23.63
CA SER A 264 -15.93 0.39 24.43
C SER A 264 -15.67 1.22 25.69
N PHE A 265 -14.42 1.28 26.17
CA PHE A 265 -14.04 2.16 27.28
C PHE A 265 -13.86 3.61 26.84
N ASP A 266 -13.17 3.84 25.71
CA ASP A 266 -12.92 5.17 25.16
C ASP A 266 -12.74 5.10 23.63
N PRO A 267 -13.82 5.29 22.84
CA PRO A 267 -13.76 5.18 21.38
C PRO A 267 -12.86 6.23 20.73
N VAL A 268 -12.69 7.39 21.38
CA VAL A 268 -11.92 8.53 20.88
C VAL A 268 -10.42 8.21 20.85
N LYS A 269 -9.95 7.27 21.69
CA LYS A 269 -8.55 6.77 21.68
C LYS A 269 -8.23 5.84 20.52
N PHE A 270 -9.23 5.47 19.72
CA PHE A 270 -9.06 4.67 18.50
C PHE A 270 -9.11 5.52 17.22
N CYS A 271 -9.09 6.83 17.40
CA CYS A 271 -8.57 7.78 16.44
C CYS A 271 -7.06 7.98 16.73
#